data_AF-A0A133NB68-F1
#
_entry.id   AF-A0A133NB68-F1
#
_cell.length_a   1.000
_cell.length_b   1.000
_cell.length_c   1.000
_cell.angle_alpha   90.00
_cell.angle_beta   90.00
_cell.angle_gamma   90.00
#
_symmetry.space_group_name_H-M   'P 1'
#
loop_
_entity.id
_entity.type
_entity.pdbx_description
1 polymer ?
#
loop_
_entity_poly.entity_id
_entity_poly.type
_entity_poly.pdbx_seq_one_letter_code
_entity_poly.pdbx_strand_id
1 'polypeptide(L)'
;MNNLHKHGADIIYNSSFGKPSISVNSKKYSHYLICATNYSELYSPGIIPAYDGKYILGSSYGGEQNDWYTVIIKGDSISIDKTRNLKKEINILIGFY
;
A
#
# COMPACT_ATOMS: atom_id res chain seq x y z
N MET A 1 0.21 -32.87 2.63
CA MET A 1 0.27 -31.46 2.22
C MET A 1 -0.55 -30.64 3.21
N ASN A 2 0.06 -30.24 4.32
CA ASN A 2 -0.57 -29.34 5.29
C ASN A 2 0.20 -28.01 5.25
N ASN A 3 -0.51 -26.91 5.49
CA ASN A 3 -0.02 -25.54 5.70
C ASN A 3 -0.20 -24.56 4.53
N LEU A 4 -1.40 -24.52 3.94
CA LEU A 4 -1.95 -23.22 3.52
C LEU A 4 -2.72 -22.67 4.72
N HIS A 5 -2.07 -21.84 5.53
CA HIS A 5 -2.76 -21.07 6.56
C HIS A 5 -3.86 -20.26 5.87
N LYS A 6 -5.11 -20.36 6.35
CA LYS A 6 -6.18 -19.45 5.93
C LYS A 6 -5.81 -18.06 6.46
N HIS A 7 -5.28 -17.21 5.59
CA HIS A 7 -5.09 -15.81 5.90
C HIS A 7 -6.43 -15.08 5.77
N GLY A 8 -6.91 -14.55 6.89
CA GLY A 8 -8.07 -13.66 6.88
C GLY A 8 -7.66 -12.32 6.27
N ALA A 9 -8.59 -11.63 5.62
CA ALA A 9 -8.33 -10.33 5.03
C ALA A 9 -9.49 -9.38 5.32
N ASP A 10 -9.16 -8.13 5.66
CA ASP A 10 -10.13 -7.05 5.81
C ASP A 10 -9.84 -5.94 4.79
N ILE A 11 -10.89 -5.46 4.12
CA ILE A 11 -10.82 -4.23 3.33
C ILE A 11 -10.87 -3.06 4.31
N ILE A 12 -9.74 -2.39 4.49
CA ILE A 12 -9.59 -1.26 5.42
C ILE A 12 -10.02 0.04 4.75
N TYR A 13 -9.67 0.21 3.47
CA TYR A 13 -10.03 1.38 2.67
C TYR A 13 -10.13 1.04 1.19
N ASN A 14 -11.16 1.55 0.52
CA ASN A 14 -11.35 1.45 -0.93
C ASN A 14 -12.12 2.69 -1.43
N SER A 15 -11.49 3.52 -2.25
CA SER A 15 -12.10 4.75 -2.78
C SER A 15 -11.50 5.15 -4.12
N SER A 16 -12.32 5.81 -4.94
CA SER A 16 -11.92 6.37 -6.25
C SER A 16 -11.15 7.70 -6.16
N PHE A 17 -11.21 8.40 -5.03
CA PHE A 17 -10.54 9.69 -4.83
C PHE A 17 -9.25 9.60 -4.00
N GLY A 18 -9.03 8.45 -3.37
CA GLY A 18 -7.89 8.17 -2.50
C GLY A 18 -7.71 9.09 -1.28
N LYS A 19 -6.75 8.74 -0.42
CA LYS A 19 -6.32 9.56 0.73
C LYS A 19 -4.80 9.49 0.92
N PRO A 20 -4.14 10.57 1.37
CA PRO A 20 -2.70 10.57 1.65
C PRO A 20 -2.31 9.71 2.85
N SER A 21 -3.25 9.50 3.78
CA SER A 21 -3.06 8.67 4.95
C SER A 21 -4.35 7.98 5.38
N ILE A 22 -4.21 6.81 6.01
CA ILE A 22 -5.28 5.98 6.55
C ILE A 22 -4.89 5.53 7.97
N SER A 23 -5.81 5.71 8.93
CA SER A 23 -5.66 5.16 10.28
C SER A 23 -6.05 3.68 10.30
N VAL A 24 -5.24 2.85 10.97
CA VAL A 24 -5.40 1.39 11.03
C VAL A 24 -5.05 0.86 12.40
N ASN A 25 -5.63 -0.26 12.82
CA ASN A 25 -5.08 -1.03 13.95
C ASN A 25 -3.91 -1.88 13.44
N SER A 26 -2.69 -1.32 13.52
CA SER A 26 -1.47 -1.92 12.94
C SER A 26 -1.18 -3.32 13.51
N LYS A 27 -1.46 -3.53 14.80
CA LYS A 27 -1.20 -4.78 15.52
C LYS A 27 -2.09 -5.94 15.12
N LYS A 28 -3.22 -5.69 14.44
CA LYS A 28 -4.14 -6.74 14.00
C LYS A 28 -3.61 -7.51 12.80
N TYR A 29 -2.80 -6.86 11.95
CA TYR A 29 -2.44 -7.40 10.65
C TYR A 29 -0.96 -7.82 10.62
N SER A 30 -0.65 -8.80 9.79
CA SER A 30 0.72 -9.23 9.49
C SER A 30 1.28 -8.53 8.25
N HIS A 31 0.42 -8.26 7.27
CA HIS A 31 0.78 -7.66 5.99
C HIS A 31 -0.31 -6.74 5.47
N TYR A 32 0.07 -5.81 4.60
CA TYR A 32 -0.84 -4.95 3.85
C TYR A 32 -0.63 -5.13 2.36
N LEU A 33 -1.72 -5.23 1.60
CA LEU A 33 -1.73 -4.96 0.17
C LEU A 33 -2.16 -3.50 -0.04
N ILE A 34 -1.38 -2.75 -0.79
CA ILE A 34 -1.59 -1.32 -1.01
C ILE A 34 -1.59 -1.03 -2.50
N CYS A 35 -2.61 -0.31 -2.95
CA CYS A 35 -2.68 0.26 -4.30
C CYS A 35 -2.68 1.79 -4.19
N ALA A 36 -1.62 2.41 -4.70
CA ALA A 36 -1.57 3.85 -4.98
C ALA A 36 -1.77 4.06 -6.49
N THR A 37 -2.47 5.11 -6.91
CA THR A 37 -2.69 5.40 -8.34
C THR A 37 -2.40 6.85 -8.64
N ASN A 38 -1.97 7.16 -9.87
CA ASN A 38 -2.05 8.51 -10.40
C ASN A 38 -2.81 8.51 -11.73
N TYR A 39 -3.92 9.26 -11.77
CA TYR A 39 -4.73 9.77 -12.89
C TYR A 39 -5.09 8.90 -14.12
N SER A 40 -4.34 7.85 -14.47
CA SER A 40 -4.59 6.98 -15.63
C SER A 40 -3.79 5.67 -15.60
N GLU A 41 -2.79 5.54 -14.73
CA GLU A 41 -1.92 4.37 -14.65
C GLU A 41 -1.98 3.76 -13.24
N LEU A 42 -2.43 2.51 -13.17
CA LEU A 42 -2.39 1.72 -11.94
C LEU A 42 -0.92 1.40 -11.65
N TYR A 43 -0.35 1.92 -10.57
CA TYR A 43 0.91 1.38 -10.08
C TYR A 43 0.69 -0.05 -9.64
N SER A 44 1.71 -0.88 -9.86
CA SER A 44 1.72 -2.25 -9.35
C SER A 44 1.42 -2.23 -7.85
N PRO A 45 0.40 -2.98 -7.40
CA PRO A 45 0.11 -3.08 -5.97
C PRO A 45 1.31 -3.70 -5.26
N GLY A 46 1.58 -3.28 -4.04
CA GLY A 46 2.67 -3.83 -3.23
C GLY A 46 2.16 -4.48 -1.96
N ILE A 47 2.77 -5.62 -1.61
CA ILE A 47 2.58 -6.27 -0.31
C ILE A 47 3.73 -5.86 0.59
N ILE A 48 3.42 -5.30 1.77
CA ILE A 48 4.41 -4.90 2.77
C ILE A 48 4.07 -5.52 4.12
N PRO A 49 5.06 -5.79 4.98
CA PRO A 49 4.80 -6.24 6.34
C PRO A 49 4.19 -5.09 7.16
N ALA A 50 3.33 -5.45 8.12
CA ALA A 50 2.60 -4.50 8.97
C ALA A 50 3.43 -4.03 10.19
N TYR A 51 4.65 -3.56 9.95
CA TYR A 51 5.54 -3.02 10.99
C TYR A 51 5.90 -1.57 10.70
N ASP A 52 6.24 -0.82 11.75
CA ASP A 52 6.74 0.55 11.60
C ASP A 52 7.97 0.57 10.69
N GLY A 53 7.91 1.40 9.65
CA GLY A 53 8.92 1.36 8.60
C GLY A 53 8.60 2.22 7.39
N LYS A 54 9.61 2.29 6.51
CA LYS A 54 9.50 2.91 5.18
C LYS A 54 9.74 1.84 4.14
N TYR A 55 8.78 1.63 3.26
CA TYR A 55 8.79 0.58 2.25
C TYR A 55 8.69 1.22 0.88
N ILE A 56 9.69 0.97 0.02
CA ILE A 56 9.68 1.45 -1.35
C ILE A 56 8.94 0.43 -2.20
N LEU A 57 7.83 0.87 -2.78
CA LEU A 57 7.01 0.09 -3.69
C LEU A 57 7.06 0.74 -5.07
N GLY A 58 7.35 -0.03 -6.11
CA GLY A 58 7.43 0.52 -7.45
C GLY A 58 7.97 -0.45 -8.49
N SER A 59 7.30 -0.43 -9.64
CA SER A 59 7.85 -0.65 -10.97
C SER A 59 6.66 -0.47 -11.93
N SER A 60 6.69 0.58 -12.76
CA SER A 60 5.85 0.61 -13.96
C SER A 60 6.55 -0.16 -15.07
N TYR A 61 5.75 -0.94 -15.80
CA TYR A 61 6.12 -1.57 -17.06
C TYR A 61 6.08 -0.48 -18.15
N GLY A 62 7.22 -0.15 -18.74
CA GLY A 62 7.30 0.61 -19.99
C GLY A 62 7.66 2.09 -19.84
N GLY A 63 8.96 2.40 -19.88
CA GLY A 63 9.50 3.76 -20.02
C GLY A 63 10.87 3.92 -19.36
N GLU A 64 11.61 4.97 -19.73
CA GLU A 64 12.94 5.31 -19.15
C GLU A 64 12.88 5.72 -17.66
N GLN A 65 11.70 5.74 -17.05
CA GLN A 65 11.44 6.35 -15.75
C GLN A 65 10.92 5.30 -14.77
N ASN A 66 11.81 4.78 -13.93
CA ASN A 66 11.46 3.91 -12.80
C ASN A 66 10.69 4.71 -11.74
N ASP A 67 9.36 4.77 -11.86
CA ASP A 67 8.53 5.40 -10.85
C ASP A 67 8.36 4.49 -9.63
N TRP A 68 8.50 5.10 -8.45
CA TRP A 68 8.34 4.45 -7.16
C TRP A 68 7.61 5.37 -6.18
N TYR A 69 6.97 4.77 -5.19
CA TYR A 69 6.36 5.44 -4.06
C TYR A 69 6.86 4.80 -2.76
N THR A 70 6.89 5.59 -1.70
CA THR A 70 7.27 5.11 -0.37
C THR A 70 6.02 5.00 0.47
N VAL A 71 5.73 3.83 1.00
CA VAL A 71 4.76 3.65 2.08
C VAL A 71 5.46 3.84 3.40
N ILE A 72 4.85 4.63 4.29
CA ILE A 72 5.33 4.89 5.63
C ILE A 72 4.29 4.37 6.61
N ILE A 73 4.67 3.38 7.42
CA ILE A 73 3.90 2.89 8.56
C ILE A 73 4.50 3.49 9.82
N LYS A 74 3.68 4.16 10.63
CA LYS A 74 4.09 4.74 11.91
C LYS A 74 2.96 4.63 12.92
N GLY A 75 3.07 3.66 13.82
CA GLY A 75 2.00 3.27 14.72
C GLY A 75 0.74 2.90 13.94
N ASP A 76 -0.39 3.48 14.35
CA ASP A 76 -1.72 3.18 13.77
C ASP A 76 -2.05 4.04 12.54
N SER A 77 -1.02 4.38 11.75
CA SER A 77 -1.16 5.22 10.55
C SER A 77 -0.31 4.69 9.41
N ILE A 78 -0.92 4.60 8.24
CA ILE A 78 -0.28 4.29 6.96
C ILE A 78 -0.40 5.52 6.09
N SER A 79 0.70 5.96 5.50
CA SER A 79 0.74 7.10 4.58
C SER A 79 1.65 6.81 3.40
N ILE A 80 1.51 7.61 2.35
CA ILE A 80 2.42 7.52 1.20
C ILE A 80 3.16 8.82 0.96
N ASP A 81 4.44 8.69 0.65
CA ASP A 81 5.30 9.77 0.18
C ASP A 81 5.88 9.43 -1.19
N LYS A 82 6.21 10.46 -1.95
CA LYS A 82 6.46 10.36 -3.40
C LYS A 82 7.87 10.78 -3.76
N THR A 83 8.36 10.26 -4.89
CA THR A 83 9.62 10.72 -5.49
C THR A 83 9.46 11.64 -6.69
N ARG A 84 8.32 11.61 -7.41
CA ARG A 84 7.95 12.61 -8.43
C ARG A 84 6.47 12.53 -8.82
N ASN A 85 5.87 13.64 -9.27
CA ASN A 85 4.59 13.85 -10.00
C ASN A 85 3.32 13.00 -9.71
N LEU A 86 3.33 12.10 -8.73
CA LEU A 86 2.18 11.31 -8.33
C LEU A 86 1.32 12.04 -7.32
N LYS A 87 0.01 11.75 -7.38
CA LYS A 87 -0.89 12.09 -6.29
C LYS A 87 -0.53 11.26 -5.06
N LYS A 88 -0.55 11.90 -3.89
CA LYS A 88 -0.35 11.24 -2.59
C LYS A 88 -1.69 10.60 -2.19
N GLU A 89 -2.08 9.54 -2.88
CA GLU A 89 -3.38 8.89 -2.74
C GLU A 89 -3.24 7.36 -2.63
N ILE A 90 -3.52 6.83 -1.44
CA ILE A 90 -3.87 5.42 -1.22
C ILE A 90 -5.30 5.25 -1.72
N ASN A 91 -5.53 4.34 -2.66
CA ASN A 91 -6.86 4.07 -3.20
C ASN A 91 -7.46 2.78 -2.64
N ILE A 92 -6.61 1.76 -2.46
CA ILE A 92 -7.00 0.48 -1.85
C ILE A 92 -5.97 0.12 -0.77
N LEU A 93 -6.48 -0.32 0.38
CA LEU A 93 -5.70 -0.86 1.48
C LEU A 93 -6.42 -2.09 2.05
N ILE A 94 -5.76 -3.23 2.02
CA ILE A 94 -6.25 -4.50 2.55
C ILE A 94 -5.26 -5.01 3.60
N GLY A 95 -5.74 -5.39 4.78
CA GLY A 95 -4.91 -5.97 5.84
C GLY A 95 -5.13 -7.48 5.95
N PHE A 96 -4.06 -8.25 6.07
CA PHE A 96 -4.08 -9.71 6.21
C PHE A 96 -3.70 -10.12 7.63
N TYR A 97 -4.40 -11.11 8.21
CA TYR A 97 -4.16 -11.63 9.57
C TYR A 97 -4.17 -13.16 9.62
#